data_AF-A0A7X7PVH9-F1
#
_entry.id   AF-A0A7X7PVH9-F1
#
_cell.length_a   1.000
_cell.length_b   1.000
_cell.length_c   1.000
_cell.angle_alpha   90.00
_cell.angle_beta   90.00
_cell.angle_gamma   90.00
#
_symmetry.space_group_name_H-M   'P 1'
#
loop_
_entity.id
_entity.type
_entity.pdbx_description
1 polymer ?
#
loop_
_entity_poly.entity_id
_entity_poly.type
_entity_poly.pdbx_seq_one_letter_code
_entity_poly.pdbx_strand_id
1 'polypeptide(L)' 'MNENVLSRPRADEARGSHERWQEWQHEVLSVINSDFHYVLDIVEWNDIDWDAWRPLFEQGCSPKDAVRSAFGQVA' A
#
# COMPACT_ATOMS: atom_id res chain seq x y z
N MET A 1 27.29 -31.65 -11.70
CA MET A 1 27.77 -31.16 -10.39
C MET A 1 27.35 -29.70 -10.27
N ASN A 2 26.24 -29.52 -9.56
CA ASN A 2 25.78 -28.42 -8.70
C ASN A 2 25.90 -26.99 -9.29
N GLU A 3 24.78 -26.39 -9.74
CA GLU A 3 23.82 -25.62 -8.93
C GLU A 3 24.44 -24.37 -8.29
N ASN A 4 24.48 -23.26 -9.04
CA ASN A 4 24.48 -21.93 -8.42
C ASN A 4 23.91 -20.87 -9.37
N VAL A 5 22.64 -21.04 -9.73
CA VAL A 5 21.82 -19.95 -10.27
C VAL A 5 21.45 -19.09 -9.06
N LEU A 6 22.38 -18.26 -8.61
CA LEU A 6 22.10 -17.21 -7.64
C LEU A 6 21.15 -16.23 -8.30
N SER A 7 19.84 -16.48 -8.09
CA SER A 7 18.73 -15.57 -8.32
C SER A 7 18.98 -14.27 -7.56
N ARG A 8 19.82 -13.38 -8.12
CA ARG A 8 19.78 -11.96 -7.78
C ARG A 8 18.41 -11.47 -8.24
N PRO A 9 17.53 -10.99 -7.36
CA PRO A 9 16.31 -10.33 -7.82
C PRO A 9 16.75 -9.22 -8.76
N ARG A 10 16.25 -9.27 -10.01
CA ARG A 10 16.53 -8.27 -11.03
C ARG A 10 16.15 -6.92 -10.45
N ALA A 11 17.02 -5.92 -10.54
CA ALA A 11 16.70 -4.57 -10.09
C ALA A 11 15.39 -4.02 -10.70
N ASP A 12 14.97 -4.56 -11.85
CA ASP A 12 13.65 -4.36 -12.47
C ASP A 12 12.46 -4.77 -11.58
N GLU A 13 12.54 -5.90 -10.88
CA GLU A 13 11.43 -6.38 -10.03
C GLU A 13 11.27 -5.53 -8.77
N ALA A 14 12.39 -5.04 -8.24
CA ALA A 14 12.40 -4.11 -7.11
C ALA A 14 11.88 -2.71 -7.50
N ARG A 15 12.20 -2.24 -8.72
CA ARG A 15 11.67 -0.98 -9.26
C ARG A 15 10.16 -1.05 -9.48
N GLY A 16 9.68 -2.10 -10.14
CA GLY A 16 8.25 -2.30 -10.36
C GLY A 16 7.46 -2.48 -9.06
N SER A 17 8.08 -3.05 -8.02
CA SER A 17 7.44 -3.14 -6.69
C SER A 17 7.36 -1.78 -5.98
N HIS A 18 8.34 -0.89 -6.18
CA HIS A 18 8.31 0.46 -5.61
C HIS A 18 7.32 1.38 -6.32
N GLU A 19 7.24 1.29 -7.65
CA GLU A 19 6.25 2.05 -8.45
C GLU A 19 4.83 1.60 -8.09
N ARG A 20 4.58 0.28 -8.03
CA ARG A 20 3.30 -0.28 -7.59
C ARG A 20 2.92 0.12 -6.17
N TRP A 21 3.91 0.21 -5.27
CA TRP A 21 3.68 0.67 -3.91
C TRP A 21 3.23 2.12 -3.88
N GLN A 22 3.92 3.01 -4.60
CA GLN A 22 3.52 4.43 -4.68
C GLN A 22 2.14 4.60 -5.31
N GLU A 23 1.84 3.89 -6.41
CA GLU A 23 0.52 3.89 -7.04
C GLU A 23 -0.56 3.45 -6.05
N TRP A 24 -0.31 2.37 -5.30
CA TRP A 24 -1.21 1.85 -4.29
C TRP A 24 -1.45 2.85 -3.15
N GLN A 25 -0.41 3.54 -2.68
CA GLN A 25 -0.52 4.57 -1.64
C GLN A 25 -1.37 5.77 -2.13
N HIS A 26 -1.16 6.21 -3.37
CA HIS A 26 -1.98 7.26 -3.97
C HIS A 26 -3.46 6.85 -4.09
N GLU A 27 -3.73 5.60 -4.47
CA GLU A 27 -5.10 5.07 -4.48
C GLU A 27 -5.71 5.02 -3.08
N VAL A 28 -4.96 4.57 -2.08
CA VAL A 28 -5.40 4.59 -0.67
C VAL A 28 -5.81 6.01 -0.26
N LEU A 29 -4.95 7.00 -0.52
CA LEU A 29 -5.19 8.38 -0.13
C LEU A 29 -6.42 8.97 -0.84
N SER A 30 -6.60 8.61 -2.12
CA SER A 30 -7.76 8.96 -2.92
C SER A 30 -9.05 8.34 -2.39
N VAL A 31 -9.00 7.07 -1.98
CA VAL A 31 -10.14 6.37 -1.37
C VAL A 31 -10.49 7.00 -0.02
N ILE A 32 -9.50 7.28 0.83
CA ILE A 32 -9.74 7.92 2.13
C ILE A 32 -10.39 9.29 1.93
N ASN A 33 -9.80 10.15 1.09
CA ASN A 33 -10.36 11.47 0.84
C ASN A 33 -11.73 11.38 0.16
N SER A 34 -11.97 10.44 -0.76
CA SER A 34 -13.29 10.36 -1.41
C SER A 34 -14.39 9.82 -0.48
N ASP A 35 -14.12 8.72 0.21
CA ASP A 35 -15.10 7.99 1.02
C ASP A 35 -15.33 8.65 2.38
N PHE A 36 -14.29 9.28 2.94
CA PHE A 36 -14.32 9.88 4.28
C PHE A 36 -14.23 11.42 4.31
N HIS A 37 -14.25 12.15 3.19
CA HIS A 37 -14.21 13.64 3.22
C HIS A 37 -15.31 14.28 4.09
N TYR A 38 -16.42 13.58 4.31
CA TYR A 38 -17.52 14.09 5.13
C TYR A 38 -17.25 13.95 6.65
N VAL A 39 -16.33 13.04 7.03
CA VAL A 39 -16.08 12.66 8.42
C VAL A 39 -14.68 13.08 8.88
N LEU A 40 -13.69 13.03 7.99
CA LEU A 40 -12.31 13.42 8.23
C LEU A 40 -12.01 14.74 7.52
N ASP A 41 -11.16 15.55 8.13
CA ASP A 41 -10.49 16.65 7.43
C ASP A 41 -9.56 16.09 6.34
N ILE A 42 -9.03 16.94 5.48
CA ILE A 42 -8.21 16.51 4.33
C ILE A 42 -7.03 15.68 4.86
N VAL A 43 -7.01 14.39 4.52
CA VAL A 43 -5.93 13.47 4.94
C VAL A 43 -4.78 13.63 3.96
N GLU A 44 -3.64 14.10 4.45
CA GLU A 44 -2.44 14.27 3.64
C GLU A 44 -1.55 13.03 3.69
N TRP A 45 -0.57 12.96 2.78
CA TRP A 45 0.36 11.83 2.70
C TRP A 45 1.11 11.57 4.01
N ASN A 46 1.41 12.62 4.78
CA ASN A 46 2.16 12.49 6.03
C ASN A 46 1.29 12.07 7.22
N ASP A 47 -0.04 12.10 7.11
CA ASP A 47 -0.95 11.66 8.17
C ASP A 47 -1.08 10.14 8.23
N ILE A 48 -0.68 9.44 7.17
CA ILE A 48 -0.80 7.99 7.06
C ILE A 48 0.54 7.34 7.41
N ASP A 49 0.51 6.45 8.40
CA ASP A 49 1.66 5.63 8.74
C ASP A 49 1.86 4.52 7.70
N TRP A 50 2.56 4.84 6.61
CA TRP A 50 2.73 3.93 5.48
C TRP A 50 3.49 2.64 5.82
N ASP A 51 4.30 2.64 6.88
CA ASP A 51 5.00 1.43 7.33
C ASP A 51 4.00 0.41 7.90
N ALA A 52 2.98 0.87 8.63
CA ALA A 52 1.87 0.03 9.07
C ALA A 52 1.03 -0.54 7.92
N TRP A 53 1.00 0.12 6.75
CA TRP A 53 0.22 -0.31 5.58
C TRP A 53 1.00 -1.22 4.63
N ARG A 54 2.34 -1.18 4.69
CA ARG A 54 3.24 -2.03 3.91
C ARG A 54 2.86 -3.52 3.93
N PRO A 55 2.58 -4.17 5.07
CA PRO A 55 2.20 -5.58 5.08
C PRO A 55 0.88 -5.86 4.34
N LEU A 56 -0.04 -4.90 4.24
CA LEU A 56 -1.30 -5.07 3.49
C LEU A 56 -1.03 -5.11 1.99
N PHE A 57 -0.13 -4.25 1.51
CA PHE A 57 0.33 -4.28 0.12
C PHE A 57 1.10 -5.56 -0.20
N GLU A 58 1.99 -6.00 0.68
CA GLU A 58 2.76 -7.24 0.49
C GLU A 58 1.86 -8.49 0.49
N GLN A 59 0.73 -8.44 1.19
CA GLN A 59 -0.31 -9.48 1.15
C GLN A 59 -1.19 -9.42 -0.11
N GLY A 60 -1.04 -8.39 -0.95
CA GLY A 60 -1.85 -8.18 -2.15
C GLY A 60 -3.26 -7.65 -1.86
N CYS A 61 -3.47 -6.98 -0.71
CA CYS A 61 -4.75 -6.34 -0.42
C CYS A 61 -5.00 -5.16 -1.37
N SER A 62 -6.26 -5.03 -1.81
CA SER A 62 -6.71 -3.85 -2.54
C SER A 62 -6.66 -2.60 -1.66
N PRO A 63 -6.35 -1.40 -2.20
CA PRO A 63 -6.38 -0.14 -1.46
C PRO A 63 -7.69 0.07 -0.69
N LYS A 64 -8.82 -0.23 -1.34
CA LYS A 64 -10.16 -0.11 -0.73
C LYS A 64 -10.38 -1.03 0.45
N ASP A 65 -9.94 -2.29 0.37
CA ASP A 65 -10.07 -3.25 1.46
C ASP A 65 -9.11 -2.91 2.61
N ALA A 66 -7.90 -2.42 2.30
CA ALA A 66 -6.96 -1.93 3.30
C ALA A 66 -7.56 -0.74 4.08
N VAL A 67 -8.11 0.25 3.37
CA VAL A 67 -8.83 1.38 3.97
C VAL A 67 -10.01 0.89 4.80
N ARG A 68 -10.84 0.01 4.25
CA ARG A 68 -12.00 -0.52 4.98
C ARG A 68 -11.61 -1.32 6.21
N SER A 69 -10.49 -2.04 6.18
CA SER A 69 -9.95 -2.76 7.33
C SER A 69 -9.44 -1.78 8.40
N ALA A 70 -8.69 -0.75 7.98
CA ALA A 70 -8.13 0.27 8.88
C ALA A 70 -9.20 1.15 9.54
N PHE A 71 -10.23 1.56 8.79
CA PHE A 71 -11.29 2.46 9.28
C PHE A 71 -12.55 1.72 9.76
N GLY A 72 -12.77 0.48 9.33
CA GLY A 72 -13.98 -0.31 9.64
C GLY A 72 -13.94 -1.06 10.96
N GLN A 73 -12.81 -1.07 11.68
CA GLN A 73 -12.68 -1.78 12.97
C GLN A 73 -13.17 -0.96 14.19
N VAL A 74 -13.91 0.13 13.95
CA VAL A 74 -14.61 0.88 15.00
C VAL A 74 -16.09 0.47 14.98
N ALA A 75 -16.40 -0.68 15.60
CA ALA A 75 -17.75 -1.12 15.93
C ALA A 75 -17.75 -1.76 17.33
#